data_AF-A0A0K1QK66-F1
#
_entry.id   AF-A0A0K1QK66-F1
#
_cell.length_a   1.000
_cell.length_b   1.000
_cell.length_c   1.000
_cell.angle_alpha   90.00
_cell.angle_beta   90.00
_cell.angle_gamma   90.00
#
_symmetry.space_group_name_H-M   'P 1'
#
loop_
_entity.id
_entity.type
_entity.pdbx_description
1 polymer ?
#
loop_
_entity_poly.entity_id
_entity_poly.type
_entity_poly.pdbx_seq_one_letter_code
_entity_poly.pdbx_strand_id
1 'polypeptide(L)'
;MKKATIPEEKRSLSQGNTTTSPSPAVLLETAPTKIARALVYFRHFGTLNRFEAPKWVGDTCLNSTIPVLENSYSLTFEHIPEKSPNNWGEPCDCTRYRLLESAHDQADKVLALMFNRAAKRQKVAA
;
A
#
# COMPACT_ATOMS: atom_id res chain seq x y z
N MET A 1 -39.11 8.63 -43.21
CA MET A 1 -37.76 9.16 -42.91
C MET A 1 -37.87 9.97 -41.62
N LYS A 2 -37.37 9.45 -40.49
CA LYS A 2 -37.44 10.11 -39.19
C LYS A 2 -36.04 10.62 -38.82
N LYS A 3 -35.91 11.93 -38.57
CA LYS A 3 -34.73 12.58 -37.98
C LYS A 3 -34.89 12.56 -36.46
N ALA A 4 -33.85 12.19 -35.72
CA ALA A 4 -33.56 12.61 -34.32
C ALA A 4 -32.19 12.02 -33.93
N THR A 5 -31.09 12.79 -33.95
CA THR A 5 -30.57 13.63 -32.85
C THR A 5 -29.91 12.81 -31.75
N ILE A 6 -28.57 12.86 -31.72
CA ILE A 6 -27.69 12.38 -30.65
C ILE A 6 -27.74 13.42 -29.51
N PRO A 7 -27.95 13.02 -28.25
CA PRO A 7 -27.65 13.86 -27.09
C PRO A 7 -26.26 13.55 -26.54
N GLU A 8 -25.41 14.57 -26.59
CA GLU A 8 -24.13 14.69 -25.89
C GLU A 8 -24.40 15.28 -24.50
N GLU A 9 -24.36 14.47 -23.45
CA GLU A 9 -24.20 14.88 -22.04
C GLU A 9 -24.20 13.58 -21.20
N LYS A 10 -23.18 13.27 -20.40
CA LYS A 10 -22.74 14.08 -19.28
C LYS A 10 -21.24 13.94 -19.07
N ARG A 11 -20.56 15.07 -19.26
CA ARG A 11 -19.45 15.51 -18.41
C ARG A 11 -19.81 15.24 -16.94
N SER A 12 -18.92 14.60 -16.21
CA SER A 12 -18.69 14.89 -14.79
C SER A 12 -17.29 14.43 -14.41
N LEU A 13 -16.31 15.20 -14.90
CA LEU A 13 -15.06 15.42 -14.17
C LEU A 13 -15.44 16.04 -12.82
N SER A 14 -15.63 15.22 -11.80
CA SER A 14 -15.66 15.71 -10.42
C SER A 14 -14.23 15.78 -9.92
N GLN A 15 -13.58 16.92 -10.16
CA GLN A 15 -12.50 17.39 -9.30
C GLN A 15 -13.12 17.71 -7.93
N GLY A 16 -13.27 16.69 -7.10
CA GLY A 16 -13.60 16.83 -5.69
C GLY A 16 -12.32 17.15 -4.93
N ASN A 17 -11.99 18.43 -4.80
CA ASN A 17 -11.00 18.90 -3.83
C ASN A 17 -11.68 18.94 -2.44
N THR A 18 -11.96 17.76 -1.89
CA THR A 18 -12.37 17.60 -0.50
C THR A 18 -11.12 17.30 0.32
N THR A 19 -10.81 18.19 1.26
CA THR A 19 -9.80 18.02 2.32
C THR A 19 -10.26 16.96 3.33
N THR A 20 -10.56 15.76 2.84
CA THR A 20 -10.82 14.57 3.62
C THR A 20 -9.61 13.69 3.45
N SER A 21 -8.97 13.31 4.54
CA SER A 21 -7.88 12.34 4.53
C SER A 21 -8.29 11.16 3.62
N PRO A 22 -7.53 10.85 2.57
CA PRO A 22 -7.93 9.81 1.62
C PRO A 22 -8.19 8.50 2.36
N SER A 23 -9.24 7.79 1.95
CA SER A 23 -9.58 6.50 2.59
C SER A 23 -8.41 5.52 2.46
N PRO A 24 -8.28 4.55 3.39
CA PRO A 24 -7.19 3.57 3.34
C PRO A 24 -7.06 2.83 1.99
N ALA A 25 -8.18 2.56 1.32
CA ALA A 25 -8.19 1.93 0.00
C ALA A 25 -7.57 2.84 -1.07
N VAL A 26 -7.93 4.13 -1.09
CA VAL A 26 -7.35 5.12 -2.02
C VAL A 26 -5.86 5.31 -1.74
N LEU A 27 -5.46 5.35 -0.47
CA LEU A 27 -4.04 5.40 -0.09
C LEU A 27 -3.25 4.19 -0.61
N LEU A 28 -3.86 3.00 -0.57
CA LEU A 28 -3.22 1.77 -1.02
C LEU A 28 -3.04 1.76 -2.54
N GLU A 29 -4.05 2.20 -3.29
CA GLU A 29 -4.00 2.26 -4.75
C GLU A 29 -3.03 3.35 -5.26
N THR A 30 -3.01 4.50 -4.60
CA THR A 30 -2.21 5.67 -5.02
C THR A 30 -0.80 5.70 -4.43
N ALA A 31 -0.46 4.76 -3.55
CA ALA A 31 0.84 4.74 -2.91
C ALA A 31 1.99 4.63 -3.94
N PRO A 32 3.00 5.52 -3.85
CA PRO A 32 3.92 5.77 -4.96
C PRO A 32 4.96 4.67 -5.20
N THR A 33 5.12 3.75 -4.25
CA THR A 33 6.10 2.67 -4.33
C THR A 33 5.54 1.40 -3.67
N LYS A 34 6.12 0.24 -3.99
CA LYS A 34 5.75 -1.02 -3.34
C LYS A 34 5.95 -1.01 -1.82
N ILE A 35 6.99 -0.31 -1.32
CA ILE A 35 7.25 -0.14 0.11
C ILE A 35 6.16 0.71 0.76
N ALA A 36 5.75 1.80 0.10
CA ALA A 36 4.63 2.62 0.57
C ALA A 36 3.33 1.82 0.62
N ARG A 37 3.03 1.03 -0.42
CA ARG A 37 1.84 0.15 -0.43
C ARG A 37 1.85 -0.88 0.71
N ALA A 38 2.99 -1.54 0.92
CA ALA A 38 3.14 -2.47 2.04
C ALA A 38 2.88 -1.78 3.39
N LEU A 39 3.45 -0.58 3.60
CA LEU A 39 3.25 0.18 4.84
C LEU A 39 1.81 0.64 5.03
N VAL A 40 1.12 1.11 3.98
CA VAL A 40 -0.32 1.42 4.04
C VAL A 40 -1.13 0.19 4.46
N TYR A 41 -0.82 -0.97 3.89
CA TYR A 41 -1.51 -2.21 4.25
C TYR A 41 -1.32 -2.55 5.72
N PHE A 42 -0.08 -2.55 6.21
CA PHE A 42 0.20 -2.84 7.62
C PHE A 42 -0.48 -1.85 8.57
N ARG A 43 -0.54 -0.57 8.20
CA ARG A 43 -1.10 0.49 9.04
C ARG A 43 -2.63 0.44 9.15
N HIS A 44 -3.33 -0.03 8.11
CA HIS A 44 -4.78 0.12 8.02
C HIS A 44 -5.57 -1.18 7.79
N PHE A 45 -4.93 -2.25 7.33
CA PHE A 45 -5.62 -3.47 6.90
C PHE A 45 -5.22 -4.70 7.73
N GLY A 46 -3.97 -4.79 8.17
CA GLY A 46 -3.56 -5.82 9.13
C GLY A 46 -2.17 -6.37 8.91
N THR A 47 -2.05 -7.69 8.80
CA THR A 47 -0.78 -8.41 8.74
C THR A 47 -0.59 -9.06 7.39
N LEU A 48 0.66 -9.35 7.03
CA LEU A 48 1.00 -10.03 5.78
C LEU A 48 2.11 -11.04 6.02
N ASN A 49 2.04 -12.15 5.29
CA ASN A 49 3.20 -12.98 5.00
C ASN A 49 3.67 -12.79 3.55
N ARG A 50 4.81 -13.40 3.21
CA ARG A 50 5.43 -13.27 1.87
C ARG A 50 4.59 -13.80 0.70
N PHE A 51 3.65 -14.70 0.95
CA PHE A 51 2.80 -15.28 -0.10
C PHE A 51 1.56 -14.42 -0.37
N GLU A 52 1.11 -13.68 0.64
CA GLU A 52 0.00 -12.74 0.57
C GLU A 52 0.41 -11.39 -0.03
N ALA A 53 1.61 -10.89 0.31
CA ALA A 53 2.06 -9.56 -0.13
C ALA A 53 2.03 -9.30 -1.66
N PRO A 54 2.41 -10.26 -2.53
CA PRO A 54 2.27 -10.07 -3.97
C PRO A 54 0.82 -9.82 -4.40
N LYS A 55 -0.13 -10.52 -3.76
CA LYS A 55 -1.55 -10.46 -4.09
C LYS A 55 -2.21 -9.17 -3.60
N TRP A 56 -1.88 -8.72 -2.39
CA TRP A 56 -2.58 -7.59 -1.76
C TRP A 56 -1.91 -6.23 -1.96
N VAL A 57 -0.57 -6.20 -2.09
CA VAL A 57 0.19 -4.95 -2.17
C VAL A 57 1.18 -4.90 -3.35
N GLY A 58 1.26 -5.98 -4.12
CA GLY A 58 2.18 -6.11 -5.25
C GLY A 58 3.66 -6.12 -4.82
N ASP A 59 3.96 -6.57 -3.60
CA ASP A 59 5.35 -6.71 -3.13
C ASP A 59 5.80 -8.16 -3.18
N THR A 60 6.67 -8.46 -4.13
CA THR A 60 7.28 -9.78 -4.33
C THR A 60 8.48 -10.06 -3.42
N CYS A 61 8.93 -9.06 -2.65
CA CYS A 61 10.17 -9.14 -1.85
C CYS A 61 9.92 -8.77 -0.38
N LEU A 62 8.79 -9.18 0.21
CA LEU A 62 8.38 -8.73 1.55
C LEU A 62 9.48 -8.91 2.61
N ASN A 63 10.17 -10.05 2.60
CA ASN A 63 11.28 -10.35 3.54
C ASN A 63 12.46 -9.39 3.44
N SER A 64 12.60 -8.65 2.34
CA SER A 64 13.60 -7.58 2.18
C SER A 64 13.00 -6.19 2.42
N THR A 65 11.70 -6.02 2.16
CA THR A 65 10.97 -4.77 2.45
C THR A 65 10.87 -4.50 3.95
N ILE A 66 10.60 -5.52 4.77
CA ILE A 66 10.47 -5.36 6.23
C ILE A 66 11.77 -4.81 6.86
N PRO A 67 12.97 -5.38 6.61
CA PRO A 67 14.21 -4.80 7.11
C PRO A 67 14.46 -3.35 6.67
N VAL A 68 13.99 -2.94 5.48
CA VAL A 68 14.09 -1.53 5.06
C VAL A 68 13.18 -0.64 5.90
N LEU A 69 11.94 -1.09 6.17
CA LEU A 69 11.00 -0.39 7.04
C LEU A 69 11.53 -0.28 8.49
N GLU A 70 12.15 -1.33 8.99
CA GLU A 70 12.72 -1.35 10.35
C GLU A 70 13.96 -0.47 10.47
N ASN A 71 14.94 -0.69 9.60
CA ASN A 71 16.26 -0.05 9.76
C ASN A 71 16.29 1.38 9.23
N SER A 72 15.62 1.68 8.11
CA SER A 72 15.69 3.01 7.49
C SER A 72 14.60 3.96 7.96
N TYR A 73 13.49 3.45 8.50
CA TYR A 73 12.36 4.26 8.94
C TYR A 73 12.01 4.09 10.43
N SER A 74 12.77 3.26 11.15
CA SER A 74 12.61 3.00 12.59
C SER A 74 11.21 2.51 12.96
N LEU A 75 10.61 1.70 12.10
CA LEU A 75 9.33 1.04 12.37
C LEU A 75 9.57 -0.28 13.10
N THR A 76 8.71 -0.62 14.04
CA THR A 76 8.83 -1.88 14.78
C THR A 76 7.78 -2.86 14.28
N PHE A 77 8.24 -4.03 13.83
CA PHE A 77 7.39 -5.13 13.43
C PHE A 77 7.55 -6.31 14.37
N GLU A 78 6.46 -7.03 14.58
CA GLU A 78 6.49 -8.37 15.15
C GLU A 78 6.70 -9.38 14.03
N HIS A 79 7.57 -10.35 14.30
CA HIS A 79 7.92 -11.43 13.38
C HIS A 79 7.35 -12.73 13.94
N ILE A 80 6.21 -13.16 13.40
CA ILE A 80 5.47 -14.32 13.90
C ILE A 80 5.79 -15.50 12.98
N PRO A 81 6.42 -16.59 13.48
CA PRO A 81 6.59 -17.81 12.70
C PRO A 81 5.24 -18.38 12.26
N GLU A 82 5.11 -18.73 10.98
CA GLU A 82 3.89 -19.24 10.36
C GLU A 82 4.25 -20.41 9.43
N LYS A 83 3.34 -21.37 9.26
CA LYS A 83 3.43 -22.41 8.24
C LYS A 83 2.42 -22.12 7.14
N SER A 84 2.88 -22.00 5.90
CA SER A 84 2.02 -21.86 4.73
C SER A 84 1.82 -23.22 4.06
N PRO A 85 0.59 -23.59 3.68
CA PRO A 85 0.36 -24.74 2.82
C PRO A 85 1.19 -24.62 1.53
N ASN A 86 1.65 -25.77 1.03
CA ASN A 86 2.22 -25.89 -0.30
C ASN A 86 1.55 -27.07 -1.03
N ASN A 87 1.78 -27.15 -2.34
CA ASN A 87 1.18 -28.20 -3.17
C ASN A 87 2.00 -29.49 -3.20
N TRP A 88 3.16 -29.52 -2.54
CA TRP A 88 4.11 -30.63 -2.59
C TRP A 88 4.81 -30.80 -1.25
N GLY A 89 4.71 -31.98 -0.65
CA GLY A 89 5.42 -32.31 0.59
C GLY A 89 4.87 -31.61 1.84
N GLU A 90 5.76 -31.21 2.74
CA GLU A 90 5.42 -30.58 4.02
C GLU A 90 5.21 -29.06 3.88
N PRO A 91 4.35 -28.43 4.70
CA PRO A 91 4.14 -26.98 4.70
C PRO A 91 5.42 -26.17 4.82
N CYS A 92 5.46 -25.03 4.11
CA CYS A 92 6.61 -24.15 4.06
C CYS A 92 6.63 -23.20 5.26
N ASP A 93 7.78 -23.03 5.90
CA ASP A 93 8.00 -21.97 6.89
C ASP A 93 7.94 -20.58 6.24
N CYS A 94 7.17 -19.69 6.85
CA CYS A 94 7.18 -18.28 6.55
C CYS A 94 7.08 -17.44 7.82
N THR A 95 7.25 -16.13 7.65
CA THR A 95 7.07 -15.16 8.72
C THR A 95 5.87 -14.30 8.37
N ARG A 96 4.96 -14.18 9.33
CA ARG A 96 3.89 -13.17 9.31
C ARG A 96 4.38 -11.93 10.03
N TYR A 97 4.25 -10.80 9.35
CA TYR A 97 4.66 -9.52 9.89
C TYR A 97 3.44 -8.73 10.35
N ARG A 98 3.56 -8.12 11.52
CA ARG A 98 2.57 -7.19 12.08
C ARG A 98 3.25 -5.91 12.49
N LEU A 99 2.73 -4.76 12.06
CA LEU A 99 3.18 -3.48 12.59
C LEU A 99 2.67 -3.34 14.03
N LEU A 100 3.56 -3.00 14.97
CA LEU A 100 3.14 -2.73 16.34
C LEU A 100 2.35 -1.43 16.41
N GLU A 101 1.36 -1.39 17.31
CA GLU A 101 0.53 -0.19 17.52
C GLU A 101 1.36 1.02 17.94
N SER A 102 2.43 0.79 18.72
CA SER A 102 3.39 1.83 19.12
C SER A 102 4.12 2.48 17.94
N ALA A 103 4.13 1.85 16.77
CA ALA A 103 4.75 2.37 15.55
C ALA A 103 3.75 3.05 14.59
N HIS A 104 2.45 3.11 14.91
CA HIS A 104 1.43 3.67 14.03
C HIS A 104 1.67 5.16 13.72
N ASP A 105 1.96 5.98 14.73
CA ASP A 105 2.23 7.40 14.53
C ASP A 105 3.47 7.63 13.64
N GLN A 106 4.49 6.77 13.79
CA GLN A 106 5.68 6.83 12.96
C GLN A 106 5.39 6.37 11.53
N ALA A 107 4.56 5.34 11.35
CA ALA A 107 4.13 4.87 10.04
C ALA A 107 3.40 5.98 9.28
N ASP A 108 2.50 6.72 9.94
CA ASP A 108 1.76 7.84 9.32
C ASP A 108 2.72 8.95 8.85
N LYS A 109 3.76 9.28 9.64
CA LYS A 109 4.83 10.23 9.24
C LYS A 109 5.64 9.73 8.05
N VAL A 110 6.01 8.45 8.05
CA VAL A 110 6.79 7.83 6.98
C VAL A 110 5.99 7.78 5.68
N LEU A 111 4.69 7.47 5.74
CA LEU A 111 3.78 7.53 4.60
C LEU A 111 3.74 8.96 4.03
N ALA A 112 3.50 9.97 4.87
CA ALA A 112 3.51 11.36 4.43
C ALA A 112 4.84 11.75 3.74
N LEU A 113 5.97 11.33 4.29
CA LEU A 113 7.29 11.53 3.69
C LEU A 113 7.41 10.89 2.30
N MET A 114 6.98 9.63 2.13
CA MET A 114 7.04 8.91 0.86
C MET A 114 6.17 9.56 -0.23
N PHE A 115 4.95 9.96 0.12
CA PHE A 115 4.05 10.68 -0.80
C PHE A 115 4.62 12.05 -1.20
N ASN A 116 5.14 12.82 -0.23
CA ASN A 116 5.75 14.12 -0.51
C ASN A 116 6.98 14.00 -1.41
N ARG A 117 7.83 12.99 -1.22
CA ARG A 117 8.98 12.70 -2.10
C ARG A 117 8.54 12.35 -3.51
N ALA A 118 7.44 11.61 -3.67
CA ALA A 118 6.90 11.29 -4.99
C ALA A 118 6.37 12.53 -5.71
N ALA A 119 5.59 13.38 -5.03
CA ALA A 119 5.09 14.62 -5.59
C ALA A 119 6.23 15.57 -6.01
N LYS A 120 7.30 15.68 -5.21
CA LYS A 120 8.49 16.47 -5.58
C LYS A 120 9.18 15.93 -6.84
N ARG A 121 9.33 14.62 -6.98
CA ARG A 121 9.94 14.01 -8.17
C ARG A 121 9.12 14.26 -9.43
N GLN A 122 7.80 14.23 -9.35
CA GLN A 122 6.91 14.54 -10.49
C GLN A 122 7.06 15.99 -10.96
N LYS A 123 7.22 16.95 -10.04
CA LYS A 123 7.43 18.36 -10.38
C LYS A 123 8.77 18.66 -11.04
N VAL A 124 9.80 17.85 -10.80
CA VAL A 124 11.13 18.01 -11.41
C VAL A 124 11.19 17.41 -12.82
N ALA A 125 10.35 16.41 -13.10
CA ALA A 125 10.31 15.73 -14.39
C ALA A 125 9.36 16.39 -15.43
N ALA A 126 8.61 17.43 -15.02
CA ALA A 126 7.68 18.19 -15.85
C ALA A 126 8.30 19.54 -16.23
#